data_AF-A0A2G9Z7Y5-F1
#
_entry.id   AF-A0A2G9Z7Y5-F1
#
_cell.length_a   1.000
_cell.length_b   1.000
_cell.length_c   1.000
_cell.angle_alpha   90.00
_cell.angle_beta   90.00
_cell.angle_gamma   90.00
#
_symmetry.space_group_name_H-M   'P 1'
#
loop_
_entity.id
_entity.type
_entity.pdbx_description
1 polymer ?
#
loop_
_entity_poly.entity_id
_entity_poly.type
_entity_poly.pdbx_seq_one_letter_code
_entity_poly.pdbx_strand_id
1 'polypeptide(L)' 'LKAFDLFVLPSVKEGLVYTLIEAEAAALPIIATNVGGNPEIIAHNKN' A
#
# COMPACT_ATOMS: atom_id res chain seq x y z
N LEU A 1 -5.74 3.94 11.08
CA LEU A 1 -4.34 4.40 10.97
C LEU A 1 -4.17 5.93 11.14
N LYS A 2 -5.08 6.66 11.82
CA LYS A 2 -5.04 8.14 11.94
C LYS A 2 -3.85 8.74 12.72
N ALA A 3 -2.93 7.91 13.22
CA ALA A 3 -1.75 8.33 13.98
C ALA A 3 -0.45 8.22 13.18
N PHE A 4 -0.52 7.79 11.92
CA PHE A 4 0.64 7.61 11.05
C PHE A 4 0.60 8.62 9.91
N ASP A 5 1.77 9.02 9.42
CA ASP A 5 1.93 9.94 8.29
C ASP A 5 2.22 9.21 6.96
N LEU A 6 2.63 7.94 7.04
CA LEU A 6 3.10 7.13 5.90
C LEU A 6 2.92 5.63 6.17
N PHE A 7 2.56 4.87 5.14
CA PHE A 7 2.57 3.41 5.16
C PHE A 7 3.65 2.85 4.24
N VAL A 8 4.42 1.86 4.71
CA VAL A 8 5.50 1.23 3.93
C VAL A 8 5.33 -0.28 3.92
N LEU A 9 5.31 -0.88 2.73
CA LEU A 9 5.24 -2.33 2.50
C LEU A 9 6.45 -2.81 1.69
N PRO A 10 7.57 -3.17 2.35
CA PRO A 10 8.81 -3.60 1.68
C PRO A 10 8.82 -5.11 1.37
N SER A 11 7.66 -5.70 1.05
CA SER A 11 7.55 -7.15 0.85
C SER A 11 8.19 -7.60 -0.46
N VAL A 12 8.69 -8.83 -0.53
CA VAL A 12 9.27 -9.42 -1.76
C VAL A 12 8.31 -10.36 -2.47
N LYS A 13 7.19 -10.72 -1.85
CA LYS A 13 6.16 -11.59 -2.42
C LYS A 13 4.83 -11.33 -1.75
N GLU A 14 3.81 -11.05 -2.55
CA GLU A 14 2.45 -10.79 -2.07
C GLU A 14 1.41 -11.51 -2.91
N GLY A 15 0.26 -11.79 -2.29
CA GLY A 15 -0.96 -12.24 -2.96
C GLY A 15 -1.95 -11.08 -3.07
N LEU A 16 -3.09 -11.19 -2.39
CA LEU A 16 -4.02 -10.08 -2.20
C LEU A 16 -3.67 -9.32 -0.91
N VAL A 17 -3.49 -8.01 -1.02
CA VAL A 17 -2.89 -7.21 0.06
C VAL A 17 -3.92 -6.27 0.69
N TYR A 18 -4.63 -6.78 1.70
CA TYR A 18 -5.64 -6.02 2.44
C TYR A 18 -5.05 -4.80 3.17
N THR A 19 -3.80 -4.87 3.60
CA THR A 19 -3.13 -3.76 4.30
C THR A 19 -2.95 -2.52 3.42
N LEU A 20 -2.82 -2.69 2.10
CA LEU A 20 -2.81 -1.56 1.15
C LEU A 20 -4.18 -0.90 1.06
N ILE A 21 -5.26 -1.70 1.05
CA ILE A 21 -6.64 -1.20 1.04
C ILE A 21 -6.92 -0.42 2.34
N GLU A 22 -6.48 -0.93 3.48
CA GLU A 22 -6.61 -0.25 4.77
C GLU A 22 -5.82 1.07 4.82
N ALA A 23 -4.62 1.10 4.23
CA ALA A 23 -3.80 2.30 4.13
C ALA A 23 -4.44 3.36 3.22
N GLU A 24 -4.98 2.97 2.07
CA GLU A 24 -5.75 3.87 1.19
C GLU A 24 -7.02 4.39 1.88
N ALA A 25 -7.78 3.51 2.54
CA ALA A 25 -8.97 3.91 3.29
C ALA A 25 -8.65 4.87 4.45
N ALA A 26 -7.42 4.82 4.95
CA ALA A 26 -6.91 5.77 5.94
C ALA A 26 -6.32 7.06 5.34
N ALA A 27 -6.36 7.23 4.01
CA ALA A 27 -5.78 8.35 3.27
C ALA A 27 -4.29 8.58 3.58
N LEU A 28 -3.53 7.49 3.76
CA LEU A 28 -2.09 7.58 3.95
C LEU A 28 -1.34 7.53 2.61
N PRO A 29 -0.29 8.32 2.45
CA PRO A 29 0.73 8.05 1.43
C PRO A 29 1.30 6.64 1.59
N ILE A 30 1.60 5.98 0.48
CA ILE A 30 2.04 4.57 0.45
C ILE A 30 3.33 4.42 -0.33
N ILE A 31 4.29 3.69 0.26
CA ILE A 31 5.45 3.13 -0.44
C ILE A 31 5.34 1.61 -0.40
N ALA A 32 5.18 0.97 -1.54
CA ALA A 32 5.17 -0.49 -1.64
C ALA A 32 6.12 -0.95 -2.74
N THR A 33 6.67 -2.15 -2.57
CA THR A 33 7.42 -2.84 -3.62
C THR A 33 6.50 -3.24 -4.78
N ASN A 34 7.04 -3.20 -5.99
CA ASN A 34 6.32 -3.59 -7.21
C ASN A 34 6.35 -5.12 -7.41
N VAL A 35 5.67 -5.86 -6.53
CA VAL A 35 5.60 -7.32 -6.55
C VAL A 35 4.20 -7.82 -6.20
N GLY A 36 3.87 -9.05 -6.59
CA GLY A 36 2.58 -9.66 -6.27
C GLY A 36 1.40 -8.85 -6.78
N GLY A 37 0.31 -8.80 -6.00
CA GLY A 37 -0.88 -8.01 -6.31
C GLY A 37 -0.79 -6.52 -5.97
N ASN A 38 0.34 -6.00 -5.46
CA ASN A 38 0.45 -4.58 -5.07
C ASN A 38 0.04 -3.60 -6.19
N PRO A 39 0.46 -3.78 -7.46
CA PRO A 39 0.13 -2.84 -8.55
C PRO A 39 -1.33 -2.91 -9.01
N GLU A 40 -2.06 -3.95 -8.60
CA GLU A 40 -3.49 -4.09 -8.87
C GLU A 40 -4.34 -3.31 -7.86
N ILE A 41 -3.79 -3.08 -6.65
CA ILE A 41 -4.48 -2.39 -5.56
C ILE A 41 -4.21 -0.88 -5.60
N ILE A 42 -2.95 -0.47 -5.81
CA ILE A 42 -2.55 0.94 -5.78
C ILE A 42 -1.90 1.38 -7.09
N ALA A 43 -2.08 2.65 -7.47
CA ALA A 43 -1.47 3.23 -8.66
C ALA A 43 -0.22 4.04 -8.33
N HIS A 44 0.86 3.83 -9.10
CA HIS A 44 2.10 4.57 -8.90
C HIS A 44 1.90 6.09 -9.11
N ASN A 45 2.45 6.91 -8.19
CA ASN A 45 2.31 8.37 -8.16
C ASN A 45 0.85 8.87 -8.10
N LYS A 46 -0.06 8.08 -7.53
CA LYS A 46 -1.39 8.55 -7.14
C LYS A 46 -1.58 8.28 -5.65
N ASN A 47 -1.57 9.37 -4.89
CA ASN A 47 -2.13 9.60 -3.54
C ASN A 47 -1.46 10.82 -2.92
#